data_AF-A0A7C4B8Q8-F1
#
_entry.id   AF-A0A7C4B8Q8-F1
#
_cell.length_a   1.000
_cell.length_b   1.000
_cell.length_c   1.000
_cell.angle_alpha   90.00
_cell.angle_beta   90.00
_cell.angle_gamma   90.00
#
_symmetry.space_group_name_H-M   'P 1'
#
loop_
_entity.id
_entity.type
_entity.pdbx_description
1 polymer ?
#
loop_
_entity_poly.entity_id
_entity_poly.type
_entity_poly.pdbx_seq_one_letter_code
_entity_poly.pdbx_strand_id
1 'polypeptide(L)'
;MGRRGGQTRVVELLLATFMAVAVIVMVMSFTRPLKSVYIRETSDLRRLAYNLMNNMAEAGVFERVVVPGVYSGSSGWNDTLNFFIMSSLPPGLVYYMRISRLDFDYASGTVSVVPLGHVANPPDFFSKPLYEAESIKYTYVCVGDPDSARATVLFIELVIGYSG
;
A
#
# COMPACT_ATOMS: atom_id res chain seq x y z
N MET A 1 -52.41 34.67 41.10
CA MET A 1 -51.78 34.92 39.78
C MET A 1 -50.29 34.57 39.88
N GLY A 2 -49.85 33.40 39.39
CA GLY A 2 -48.42 33.00 39.53
C GLY A 2 -47.90 31.94 38.56
N ARG A 3 -48.75 31.33 37.72
CA ARG A 3 -48.35 30.22 36.82
C ARG A 3 -47.74 30.66 35.48
N ARG A 4 -48.01 31.89 35.02
CA ARG A 4 -47.56 32.38 33.70
C ARG A 4 -46.05 32.72 33.65
N GLY A 5 -45.48 33.27 34.73
CA GLY A 5 -44.06 33.65 34.77
C GLY A 5 -43.08 32.48 34.91
N GLY A 6 -43.54 31.34 35.45
CA GLY A 6 -42.74 30.11 35.56
C GLY A 6 -42.62 29.40 34.21
N GLN A 7 -43.72 29.29 33.46
CA GLN A 7 -43.71 28.70 32.11
C GLN A 7 -42.85 29.50 31.12
N THR A 8 -42.88 30.83 31.18
CA THR A 8 -42.04 31.66 30.30
C THR A 8 -40.56 31.45 30.57
N ARG A 9 -40.15 31.31 31.84
CA ARG A 9 -38.75 31.00 32.20
C ARG A 9 -38.30 29.64 31.70
N VAL A 10 -39.16 28.62 31.75
CA VAL A 10 -38.83 27.28 31.25
C VAL A 10 -38.66 27.29 29.73
N VAL A 11 -39.53 28.00 29.01
CA VAL A 11 -39.45 28.15 27.55
C VAL A 11 -38.18 28.93 27.15
N GLU A 12 -37.82 29.97 27.90
CA GLU A 12 -36.60 30.76 27.69
C GLU A 12 -35.33 29.93 27.89
N LEU A 13 -35.30 29.08 28.93
CA LEU A 13 -34.19 28.17 29.20
C LEU A 13 -34.02 27.12 28.10
N LEU A 14 -35.14 26.58 27.58
CA LEU A 14 -35.12 25.64 26.45
C LEU A 14 -34.59 26.30 25.18
N LEU A 15 -35.03 27.52 24.86
CA LEU A 15 -34.54 28.29 23.73
C LEU A 15 -33.05 28.60 23.83
N ALA A 16 -32.59 29.02 25.01
CA ALA A 16 -31.17 29.29 25.25
C ALA A 16 -30.31 28.04 25.07
N THR A 17 -30.77 26.89 25.57
CA THR A 17 -30.08 25.61 25.41
C THR A 17 -30.02 25.19 23.94
N PHE A 18 -31.12 25.36 23.21
CA PHE A 18 -31.19 25.03 21.79
C PHE A 18 -30.24 25.90 20.96
N MET A 19 -30.20 27.20 21.24
CA MET A 19 -29.25 28.13 20.60
C MET A 19 -27.80 27.74 20.90
N ALA A 20 -27.47 27.40 22.16
CA ALA A 20 -26.11 27.00 22.53
C ALA A 20 -25.66 25.74 21.76
N VAL A 21 -26.52 24.72 21.67
CA VAL A 21 -26.22 23.50 20.91
C VAL A 21 -26.06 23.80 19.42
N ALA A 22 -26.93 24.62 18.83
CA ALA A 22 -26.83 25.00 17.43
C ALA A 22 -25.52 25.73 17.11
N VAL A 23 -25.09 26.65 17.98
CA VAL A 23 -23.80 27.35 17.85
C VAL A 23 -22.63 26.37 17.95
N ILE A 24 -22.66 25.44 18.90
CA ILE A 24 -21.59 24.44 19.06
C ILE A 24 -21.47 23.53 17.83
N VAL A 25 -22.60 23.05 17.29
CA VAL A 25 -22.63 22.23 16.06
C VAL A 25 -22.14 23.04 14.85
N MET A 26 -22.52 24.32 14.76
CA MET A 26 -22.06 25.21 13.70
C MET A 26 -20.55 25.44 13.78
N VAL A 27 -20.01 25.74 14.97
CA VAL A 27 -18.55 25.88 15.19
C VAL A 27 -17.82 24.59 14.81
N MET A 28 -18.34 23.42 15.22
CA MET A 28 -17.76 22.12 14.86
C MET A 28 -17.75 21.88 13.34
N SER A 29 -18.74 22.38 12.62
CA SER A 29 -18.78 22.28 11.15
C SER A 29 -17.73 23.13 10.44
N PHE A 30 -17.31 24.25 11.05
CA PHE A 30 -16.24 25.11 10.55
C PHE A 30 -14.85 24.65 10.99
N THR A 31 -14.75 23.98 12.13
CA THR A 31 -13.54 23.26 12.53
C THR A 31 -13.48 21.93 11.80
N ARG A 32 -13.36 21.96 10.46
CA ARG A 32 -12.81 20.80 9.75
C ARG A 32 -11.51 20.47 10.47
N PRO A 33 -11.29 19.21 10.92
CA PRO A 33 -10.02 18.84 11.51
C PRO A 33 -8.96 19.25 10.49
N LEU A 34 -8.07 20.16 10.90
CA LEU A 34 -6.86 20.44 10.15
C LEU A 34 -6.21 19.08 10.01
N LYS A 35 -6.29 18.47 8.81
CA LYS A 35 -5.50 17.30 8.49
C LYS A 35 -4.09 17.75 8.81
N SER A 36 -3.53 17.22 9.90
CA SER A 36 -2.16 17.50 10.29
C SER A 36 -1.34 17.22 9.04
N VAL A 37 -0.79 18.28 8.45
CA VAL A 37 0.17 18.14 7.37
C VAL A 37 1.39 17.55 8.05
N TYR A 38 1.41 16.23 8.16
CA TYR A 38 2.60 15.47 8.47
C TYR A 38 3.50 15.71 7.27
N ILE A 39 4.51 16.55 7.44
CA ILE A 39 5.62 16.66 6.51
C ILE A 39 6.36 15.33 6.66
N ARG A 40 5.93 14.32 5.90
CA ARG A 40 6.58 13.02 5.80
C ARG A 40 7.42 13.05 4.54
N GLU A 41 8.71 12.82 4.68
CA GLU A 41 9.59 12.75 3.53
C GLU A 41 9.31 11.44 2.78
N THR A 42 9.16 11.52 1.45
CA THR A 42 9.02 10.36 0.55
C THR A 42 10.14 9.32 0.73
N SER A 43 11.27 9.73 1.33
CA SER A 43 12.34 8.88 1.88
C SER A 43 11.83 7.67 2.68
N ASP A 44 10.76 7.83 3.46
CA ASP A 44 10.25 6.76 4.32
C ASP A 44 9.59 5.63 3.52
N LEU A 45 8.83 5.95 2.47
CA LEU A 45 8.23 4.94 1.60
C LEU A 45 9.32 4.17 0.84
N ARG A 46 10.32 4.87 0.31
CA ARG A 46 11.43 4.20 -0.36
C ARG A 46 12.19 3.26 0.58
N ARG A 47 12.47 3.69 1.82
CA ARG A 47 13.10 2.84 2.85
C ARG A 47 12.23 1.64 3.21
N LEU A 48 10.93 1.85 3.41
CA LEU A 48 9.97 0.78 3.66
C LEU A 48 9.97 -0.25 2.53
N ALA A 49 9.95 0.22 1.27
CA ALA A 49 9.96 -0.64 0.10
C ALA A 49 11.23 -1.50 0.04
N TYR A 50 12.42 -0.91 0.22
CA TYR A 50 13.67 -1.69 0.24
C TYR A 50 13.74 -2.67 1.42
N ASN A 51 13.26 -2.26 2.60
CA ASN A 51 13.21 -3.14 3.77
C ASN A 51 12.29 -4.34 3.52
N LEU A 52 11.11 -4.12 2.92
CA LEU A 52 10.22 -5.20 2.50
C LEU A 52 10.92 -6.17 1.54
N MET A 53 11.55 -5.64 0.48
CA MET A 53 12.24 -6.46 -0.52
C MET A 53 13.38 -7.27 0.08
N ASN A 54 14.18 -6.66 0.97
CA ASN A 54 15.27 -7.34 1.66
C ASN A 54 14.76 -8.42 2.61
N ASN A 55 13.72 -8.14 3.41
CA ASN A 55 13.12 -9.15 4.30
C ASN A 55 12.57 -10.34 3.51
N MET A 56 11.95 -10.10 2.35
CA MET A 56 11.47 -11.15 1.47
C MET A 56 12.62 -11.95 0.83
N ALA A 57 13.70 -11.29 0.44
CA ALA A 57 14.90 -11.93 -0.09
C ALA A 57 15.58 -12.82 0.96
N GLU A 58 15.76 -12.30 2.19
CA GLU A 58 16.35 -13.03 3.32
C GLU A 58 15.51 -14.24 3.75
N ALA A 59 14.17 -14.11 3.71
CA ALA A 59 13.25 -15.21 3.98
C ALA A 59 13.13 -16.21 2.82
N GLY A 60 13.80 -15.97 1.69
CA GLY A 60 13.76 -16.83 0.50
C GLY A 60 12.38 -16.87 -0.19
N VAL A 61 11.56 -15.83 -0.03
CA VAL A 61 10.19 -15.78 -0.57
C VAL A 61 10.20 -15.88 -2.09
N PHE A 62 11.13 -15.21 -2.77
CA PHE A 62 11.23 -15.25 -4.23
C PHE A 62 11.53 -16.66 -4.75
N GLU A 63 12.44 -17.39 -4.10
CA GLU A 63 12.82 -18.75 -4.48
C GLU A 63 11.77 -19.80 -4.13
N ARG A 64 10.98 -19.57 -3.06
CA ARG A 64 9.98 -20.52 -2.59
C ARG A 64 8.59 -20.31 -3.18
N VAL A 65 8.28 -19.08 -3.59
CA VAL A 65 6.96 -18.70 -4.09
C VAL A 65 6.99 -18.43 -5.60
N VAL A 66 7.88 -17.53 -6.04
CA VAL A 66 7.88 -17.05 -7.44
C VAL A 66 8.50 -18.08 -8.37
N VAL A 67 9.69 -18.59 -8.04
CA VAL A 67 10.41 -19.56 -8.87
C VAL A 67 9.58 -20.82 -9.15
N PRO A 68 9.04 -21.53 -8.13
CA PRO A 68 8.27 -22.74 -8.39
C PRO A 68 6.97 -22.40 -9.13
N GLY A 69 6.32 -21.29 -8.81
CA GLY A 69 5.11 -20.82 -9.50
C GLY A 69 5.30 -20.64 -11.00
N VAL A 70 6.41 -20.02 -11.39
CA VAL A 70 6.76 -19.74 -12.79
C VAL A 70 7.15 -21.00 -13.54
N TYR A 71 7.97 -21.89 -12.96
CA TYR A 71 8.44 -23.10 -13.65
C TYR A 71 7.45 -24.26 -13.63
N SER A 72 6.58 -24.34 -12.61
CA SER A 72 5.51 -25.37 -12.53
C SER A 72 4.21 -24.97 -13.23
N GLY A 73 4.10 -23.72 -13.70
CA GLY A 73 2.87 -23.18 -14.30
C GLY A 73 1.71 -23.07 -13.31
N SER A 74 1.97 -23.09 -12.00
CA SER A 74 0.91 -22.98 -10.99
C SER A 74 0.46 -21.52 -10.87
N SER A 75 -0.84 -21.27 -11.02
CA SER A 75 -1.41 -19.92 -11.06
C SER A 75 -1.53 -19.22 -9.69
N GLY A 76 -1.12 -19.88 -8.60
CA GLY A 76 -1.34 -19.41 -7.21
C GLY A 76 -0.19 -18.63 -6.58
N TRP A 77 0.96 -18.48 -7.26
CA TRP A 77 2.10 -17.78 -6.70
C TRP A 77 1.84 -16.28 -6.49
N ASN A 78 1.03 -15.66 -7.36
CA ASN A 78 0.62 -14.27 -7.23
C ASN A 78 -0.15 -14.02 -5.94
N ASP A 79 -1.11 -14.88 -5.61
CA ASP A 79 -1.94 -14.75 -4.41
C ASP A 79 -1.12 -14.95 -3.14
N THR A 80 -0.21 -15.92 -3.17
CA THR A 80 0.70 -16.20 -2.05
C THR A 80 1.64 -15.01 -1.82
N LEU A 81 2.19 -14.45 -2.90
CA LEU A 81 3.04 -13.26 -2.85
C LEU A 81 2.26 -12.02 -2.37
N ASN A 82 1.03 -11.83 -2.83
CA ASN A 82 0.11 -10.77 -2.39
C ASN A 82 -0.11 -10.84 -0.87
N PHE A 83 -0.34 -12.04 -0.34
CA PHE A 83 -0.49 -12.26 1.09
C PHE A 83 0.77 -11.86 1.87
N PHE A 84 1.96 -12.26 1.41
CA PHE A 84 3.21 -11.88 2.08
C PHE A 84 3.42 -10.36 2.09
N ILE A 85 3.20 -9.69 0.97
CA ILE A 85 3.35 -8.23 0.88
C ILE A 85 2.32 -7.52 1.78
N MET A 86 1.05 -7.94 1.76
CA MET A 86 0.01 -7.37 2.63
C MET A 86 0.31 -7.57 4.12
N SER A 87 0.87 -8.73 4.50
CA SER A 87 1.23 -9.01 5.89
C SER A 87 2.41 -8.18 6.40
N SER A 88 3.27 -7.72 5.48
CA SER A 88 4.51 -7.01 5.80
C SER A 88 4.37 -5.48 5.69
N LEU A 89 3.37 -5.00 4.95
CA LEU A 89 3.10 -3.58 4.81
C LEU A 89 2.14 -3.07 5.90
N PRO A 90 2.38 -1.87 6.45
CA PRO A 90 1.41 -1.18 7.29
C PRO A 90 0.04 -1.03 6.61
N PRO A 91 -1.07 -1.03 7.39
CA PRO A 91 -2.40 -0.81 6.84
C PRO A 91 -2.54 0.59 6.22
N GLY A 92 -3.32 0.67 5.14
CA GLY A 92 -3.58 1.94 4.43
C GLY A 92 -2.63 2.23 3.26
N LEU A 93 -1.62 1.39 3.04
CA LEU A 93 -0.77 1.44 1.85
C LEU A 93 -1.40 0.64 0.70
N VAL A 94 -1.26 1.19 -0.50
CA VAL A 94 -1.54 0.52 -1.76
C VAL A 94 -0.23 0.23 -2.48
N TYR A 95 -0.20 -0.84 -3.26
CA TYR A 95 1.01 -1.23 -3.96
C TYR A 95 0.73 -1.93 -5.28
N TYR A 96 1.74 -1.87 -6.15
CA TYR A 96 1.82 -2.61 -7.40
C TYR A 96 3.24 -3.13 -7.56
N MET A 97 3.40 -4.44 -7.69
CA MET A 97 4.66 -5.11 -7.92
C MET A 97 4.62 -5.83 -9.26
N ARG A 98 5.57 -5.54 -10.14
CA ARG A 98 5.80 -6.29 -11.38
C ARG A 98 7.07 -7.11 -11.23
N ILE A 99 7.00 -8.38 -11.61
CA ILE A 99 8.15 -9.28 -11.59
C ILE A 99 8.45 -9.72 -13.02
N SER A 100 9.72 -9.60 -13.40
CA SER A 100 10.25 -10.04 -14.68
C SER A 100 11.50 -10.90 -14.47
N ARG A 101 11.80 -11.77 -15.41
CA ARG A 101 13.06 -12.50 -15.50
C ARG A 101 13.98 -11.80 -16.48
N LEU A 102 15.27 -11.72 -16.16
CA LEU A 102 16.29 -11.28 -17.10
C LEU A 102 16.92 -12.51 -17.74
N ASP A 103 16.73 -12.63 -19.05
CA ASP A 103 17.34 -13.68 -19.87
C ASP A 103 18.53 -13.07 -20.62
N PHE A 104 19.71 -13.58 -20.30
CA PHE A 104 20.98 -13.17 -20.89
C PHE A 104 21.35 -14.09 -22.04
N ASP A 105 21.38 -13.56 -23.26
CA ASP A 105 21.91 -14.29 -24.40
C ASP A 105 23.42 -13.99 -24.52
N TYR A 106 24.23 -14.96 -24.06
CA TYR A 106 25.69 -14.87 -24.10
C TYR A 106 26.27 -14.86 -25.53
N ALA A 107 25.51 -15.32 -26.53
CA ALA A 107 25.99 -15.33 -27.92
C ALA A 107 25.83 -13.96 -28.59
N SER A 108 24.74 -13.24 -28.31
CA SER A 108 24.48 -11.90 -28.86
C SER A 108 24.87 -10.74 -27.92
N GLY A 109 25.15 -11.02 -26.65
CA GLY A 109 25.39 -10.00 -25.63
C GLY A 109 24.13 -9.21 -25.25
N THR A 110 22.94 -9.71 -25.62
CA THR A 110 21.67 -9.02 -25.41
C THR A 110 21.02 -9.47 -24.10
N VAL A 111 20.43 -8.52 -23.38
CA VAL A 111 19.59 -8.79 -22.21
C VAL A 111 18.14 -8.61 -22.60
N SER A 112 17.34 -9.65 -22.43
CA SER A 112 15.90 -9.59 -22.65
C SER A 112 15.16 -9.67 -21.32
N VAL A 113 14.09 -8.87 -21.21
CA VAL A 113 13.25 -8.82 -20.01
C VAL A 113 11.97 -9.58 -20.31
N VAL A 114 11.79 -10.73 -19.65
CA VAL A 114 10.61 -11.58 -19.82
C VAL A 114 9.64 -11.31 -18.66
N PRO A 115 8.44 -10.76 -18.91
CA PRO A 115 7.48 -10.51 -17.84
C PRO A 115 6.95 -11.83 -17.28
N LEU A 116 7.02 -12.01 -15.96
CA LEU A 116 6.52 -13.20 -15.27
C LEU A 116 5.11 -12.99 -14.74
N GLY A 117 4.84 -11.82 -14.19
CA GLY A 117 3.55 -11.50 -13.60
C GLY A 117 3.55 -10.20 -12.81
N HIS A 118 2.43 -9.93 -12.16
CA HIS A 118 2.29 -8.77 -11.30
C HIS A 118 1.34 -9.08 -10.13
N VAL A 119 1.51 -8.33 -9.06
CA VAL A 119 0.66 -8.36 -7.87
C VAL A 119 0.30 -6.93 -7.52
N ALA A 120 -0.98 -6.68 -7.25
CA ALA A 120 -1.47 -5.35 -6.96
C ALA A 120 -2.51 -5.38 -5.85
N ASN A 121 -2.44 -4.39 -4.96
CA ASN A 121 -3.50 -4.12 -3.99
C ASN A 121 -3.74 -2.60 -3.91
N PRO A 122 -4.93 -2.12 -4.31
CA PRO A 122 -6.05 -2.89 -4.86
C PRO A 122 -5.77 -3.36 -6.30
N PRO A 123 -6.54 -4.33 -6.84
CA PRO A 123 -6.33 -4.85 -8.20
C PRO A 123 -6.39 -3.76 -9.29
N ASP A 124 -7.17 -2.72 -9.04
CA ASP A 124 -7.37 -1.55 -9.91
C ASP A 124 -6.39 -0.41 -9.57
N PHE A 125 -5.14 -0.75 -9.22
CA PHE A 125 -4.13 0.20 -8.73
C PHE A 125 -3.96 1.44 -9.62
N PHE A 126 -3.92 1.27 -10.95
CA PHE A 126 -3.70 2.37 -11.89
C PHE A 126 -4.92 3.29 -12.11
N SER A 127 -6.11 2.91 -11.66
CA SER A 127 -7.30 3.76 -11.74
C SER A 127 -7.55 4.58 -10.48
N LYS A 128 -6.77 4.39 -9.41
CA LYS A 128 -6.95 5.13 -8.16
C LYS A 128 -6.06 6.36 -8.05
N PRO A 129 -6.58 7.48 -7.52
CA PRO A 129 -5.75 8.64 -7.23
C PRO A 129 -4.83 8.32 -6.05
N LEU A 130 -3.53 8.47 -6.27
CA LEU A 130 -2.49 8.36 -5.25
C LEU A 130 -2.14 9.75 -4.75
N TYR A 131 -2.20 9.97 -3.43
CA TYR A 131 -1.72 11.23 -2.84
C TYR A 131 -0.19 11.28 -2.78
N GLU A 132 0.43 10.13 -2.57
CA GLU A 132 1.87 9.96 -2.50
C GLU A 132 2.21 8.55 -3.01
N ALA A 133 3.27 8.44 -3.81
CA ALA A 133 3.75 7.17 -4.32
C ALA A 133 5.25 7.19 -4.54
N GLU A 134 5.90 6.07 -4.29
CA GLU A 134 7.32 5.86 -4.52
C GLU A 134 7.54 4.55 -5.26
N SER A 135 8.50 4.58 -6.20
CA SER A 135 8.88 3.41 -6.98
C SER A 135 10.32 3.01 -6.68
N ILE A 136 10.54 1.71 -6.52
CA ILE A 136 11.85 1.11 -6.42
C ILE A 136 12.04 0.01 -7.48
N LYS A 137 13.31 -0.20 -7.82
CA LYS A 137 13.77 -1.30 -8.68
C LYS A 137 14.68 -2.17 -7.84
N TYR A 138 14.41 -3.47 -7.87
CA TYR A 138 15.14 -4.45 -7.07
C TYR A 138 15.54 -5.64 -7.95
N THR A 139 16.82 -5.96 -7.95
CA THR A 139 17.36 -7.10 -8.69
C THR A 139 17.71 -8.19 -7.70
N TYR A 140 17.14 -9.37 -7.89
CA TYR A 140 17.37 -10.53 -7.04
C TYR A 140 17.94 -11.68 -7.86
N VAL A 141 19.03 -12.28 -7.39
CA VAL A 141 19.65 -13.45 -8.04
C VAL A 141 19.26 -14.68 -7.25
N CYS A 142 18.62 -15.65 -7.91
CA CYS A 142 18.25 -16.91 -7.29
C CYS A 142 19.50 -17.80 -7.15
N VAL A 143 19.80 -18.21 -5.92
CA VAL A 143 21.01 -18.96 -5.54
C VAL A 143 20.69 -20.32 -4.92
N GLY A 144 19.50 -20.48 -4.35
CA GLY A 144 19.14 -21.62 -3.49
C GLY A 144 18.72 -22.91 -4.19
N ASP A 145 18.35 -22.88 -5.47
CA ASP A 145 17.80 -24.07 -6.16
C ASP A 145 18.87 -24.80 -7.01
N PRO A 146 19.21 -26.07 -6.71
CA PRO A 146 20.33 -26.77 -7.34
C PRO A 146 20.14 -27.17 -8.81
N ASP A 147 18.91 -27.34 -9.31
CA ASP A 147 18.66 -27.94 -10.65
C ASP A 147 17.88 -27.06 -11.64
N SER A 148 16.95 -26.18 -11.22
CA SER A 148 16.03 -25.48 -12.15
C SER A 148 16.19 -23.96 -12.23
N ALA A 149 16.64 -23.28 -11.17
CA ALA A 149 16.65 -21.81 -11.12
C ALA A 149 18.01 -21.17 -10.83
N ARG A 150 19.09 -21.97 -10.79
CA ARG A 150 20.45 -21.48 -10.58
C ARG A 150 20.82 -20.42 -11.62
N ALA A 151 21.24 -19.24 -11.14
CA ALA A 151 21.56 -18.06 -11.94
C ALA A 151 20.36 -17.37 -12.63
N THR A 152 19.12 -17.67 -12.24
CA THR A 152 17.96 -16.87 -12.66
C THR A 152 18.00 -15.50 -11.97
N VAL A 153 17.99 -14.43 -12.77
CA VAL A 153 17.92 -13.07 -12.25
C VAL A 153 16.50 -12.54 -12.38
N LEU A 154 15.91 -12.18 -11.24
CA LEU A 154 14.61 -11.53 -11.17
C LEU A 154 14.80 -10.01 -11.12
N PHE A 155 14.07 -9.31 -11.96
CA PHE A 155 13.95 -7.87 -11.97
C PHE A 155 12.55 -7.48 -11.48
N ILE A 156 12.51 -6.78 -10.35
CA ILE A 156 11.28 -6.48 -9.62
C ILE A 156 11.11 -4.97 -9.56
N GLU A 157 9.97 -4.49 -10.04
CA GLU A 157 9.55 -3.10 -9.93
C GLU A 157 8.41 -3.03 -8.93
N LEU A 158 8.63 -2.32 -7.82
CA LEU A 158 7.62 -2.13 -6.78
C LEU A 158 7.27 -0.65 -6.72
N VAL A 159 5.97 -0.37 -6.78
CA VAL A 159 5.38 0.94 -6.49
C VAL A 159 4.55 0.80 -5.23
N ILE A 160 4.80 1.64 -4.23
CA ILE A 160 3.98 1.72 -3.02
C ILE A 160 3.51 3.16 -2.81
N GLY A 161 2.35 3.34 -2.21
CA GLY A 161 1.80 4.68 -1.98
C GLY A 161 0.60 4.71 -1.06
N TYR A 162 0.10 5.92 -0.81
CA TYR A 162 -1.16 6.16 -0.10
C TYR A 162 -2.25 6.51 -1.12
N SER A 163 -3.32 5.72 -1.12
CA SER A 163 -4.52 6.00 -1.90
C SER A 163 -5.43 6.94 -1.14
N GLY A 164 -6.16 7.77 -1.89
CA GLY A 164 -7.11 8.74 -1.36
C GLY A 164 -8.55 8.35 -1.28
#